data_AF-A0AA36HTD0-F1
#
_entry.id   AF-A0AA36HTD0-F1
#
_cell.length_a   1.000
_cell.length_b   1.000
_cell.length_c   1.000
_cell.angle_alpha   90.00
_cell.angle_beta   90.00
_cell.angle_gamma   90.00
#
_symmetry.space_group_name_H-M   'P 1'
#
loop_
_entity.id
_entity.type
_entity.pdbx_description
1 polymer ?
#
loop_
_entity_poly.entity_id
_entity_poly.type
_entity_poly.pdbx_seq_one_letter_code
_entity_poly.pdbx_strand_id
1 'polypeptide(L)'
;MEAAAMGAPSFLSPGCGASALLGAAAVAPPSALPAEEEMPPEASEAVLAALKDEALLARLGEEAKERALHWDEMAYGRRLLEILANTAGVSAGDEDVAKRRRTGSK
;
A
#
# COMPACT_ATOMS: atom_id res chain seq x y z
N MET A 1 0.67 4.64 7.35
CA MET A 1 -0.81 4.68 7.44
C MET A 1 -1.25 5.18 8.81
N GLU A 2 -0.50 4.84 9.85
CA GLU A 2 -0.65 5.24 11.24
C GLU A 2 -0.64 6.77 11.41
N ALA A 3 0.31 7.47 10.77
CA ALA A 3 0.36 8.94 10.80
C ALA A 3 -0.94 9.56 10.24
N ALA A 4 -1.40 9.06 9.09
CA ALA A 4 -2.67 9.48 8.49
C ALA A 4 -3.87 9.18 9.40
N ALA A 5 -3.93 8.01 10.04
CA ALA A 5 -5.00 7.66 10.99
C ALA A 5 -5.08 8.61 12.21
N MET A 6 -3.97 9.28 12.55
CA MET A 6 -3.91 10.32 13.58
C MET A 6 -4.27 11.73 13.05
N GLY A 7 -4.59 11.87 11.76
CA GLY A 7 -4.85 13.16 11.11
C GLY A 7 -3.59 13.90 10.66
N ALA A 8 -2.42 13.25 10.64
CA ALA A 8 -1.20 13.90 10.20
C ALA A 8 -1.16 14.01 8.65
N PRO A 9 -0.90 15.21 8.11
CA PRO A 9 -0.63 15.37 6.68
C PRO A 9 0.55 14.48 6.26
N SER A 10 0.43 13.81 5.12
CA SER A 10 1.42 12.85 4.65
C SER A 10 2.08 13.30 3.34
N PHE A 11 3.40 13.33 3.32
CA PHE A 11 4.21 13.54 2.10
C PHE A 11 4.79 12.20 1.69
N LEU A 12 4.37 11.69 0.54
CA LEU A 12 4.64 10.30 0.16
C LEU A 12 5.37 10.23 -1.17
N SER A 13 6.41 9.42 -1.22
CA SER A 13 7.06 9.07 -2.48
C SER A 13 6.06 8.39 -3.43
N PRO A 14 5.95 8.82 -4.70
CA PRO A 14 5.20 8.13 -5.73
C PRO A 14 5.49 6.62 -5.75
N GLY A 15 4.43 5.80 -5.77
CA GLY A 15 4.55 4.35 -5.90
C GLY A 15 4.77 3.59 -4.58
N CYS A 16 4.89 4.26 -3.44
CA CYS A 16 4.83 3.57 -2.15
C CYS A 16 3.40 3.02 -1.91
N GLY A 17 3.27 1.91 -1.18
CA GLY A 17 1.94 1.30 -0.93
C GLY A 17 0.93 2.27 -0.29
N ALA A 18 1.40 3.16 0.59
CA ALA A 18 0.57 4.19 1.21
C ALA A 18 0.04 5.23 0.19
N SER A 19 0.77 5.50 -0.89
CA SER A 19 0.32 6.40 -1.96
C SER A 19 -0.93 5.87 -2.67
N ALA A 20 -1.03 4.54 -2.84
CA ALA A 20 -2.20 3.90 -3.43
C ALA A 20 -3.43 3.97 -2.51
N LEU A 21 -3.22 3.97 -1.19
CA LEU A 21 -4.29 4.00 -0.19
C LEU A 21 -4.79 5.43 0.08
N LEU A 22 -3.86 6.37 0.22
CA LEU A 22 -4.18 7.75 0.58
C LEU A 22 -4.50 8.61 -0.65
N GLY A 23 -3.95 8.28 -1.82
CA GLY A 23 -4.23 8.98 -3.08
C GLY A 23 -4.01 10.48 -2.96
N ALA A 24 -5.01 11.27 -3.39
CA ALA A 24 -4.96 12.73 -3.35
C ALA A 24 -4.97 13.35 -1.93
N ALA A 25 -5.23 12.55 -0.88
CA ALA A 25 -5.14 13.01 0.51
C ALA A 25 -3.69 13.06 1.03
N ALA A 26 -2.72 12.66 0.21
CA ALA A 26 -1.30 12.84 0.48
C ALA A 26 -0.69 13.78 -0.56
N VAL A 27 0.32 14.54 -0.15
CA VAL A 27 1.13 15.33 -1.07
C VAL A 27 2.16 14.40 -1.70
N ALA A 28 2.12 14.28 -3.02
CA ALA A 28 3.17 13.63 -3.79
C ALA A 28 4.21 14.69 -4.17
N PRO A 29 5.46 14.60 -3.67
CA PRO A 29 6.54 15.42 -4.19
C PRO A 29 6.76 15.10 -5.68
N PRO A 30 7.22 16.08 -6.47
CA PRO A 30 7.38 15.93 -7.93
C PRO A 30 8.39 14.85 -8.36
N SER A 31 9.26 14.38 -7.45
CA SER A 31 10.14 13.24 -7.70
C SER A 31 9.83 12.07 -6.76
N ALA A 32 9.84 10.87 -7.33
CA ALA A 32 9.93 9.63 -6.57
C ALA A 32 11.28 9.63 -5.87
N LEU A 33 11.29 9.93 -4.57
CA LEU A 33 12.49 9.79 -3.74
C LEU A 33 12.87 8.31 -3.73
N PRO A 34 14.03 7.91 -4.27
CA PRO A 34 14.61 6.63 -3.90
C PRO A 34 14.95 6.70 -2.41
N ALA A 35 14.77 5.60 -1.70
CA ALA A 35 14.91 5.54 -0.24
C ALA A 35 16.33 5.89 0.30
N GLU A 36 17.32 6.13 -0.59
CA GLU A 36 18.73 6.34 -0.25
C GLU A 36 19.36 7.61 -0.86
N GLU A 37 18.61 8.42 -1.62
CA GLU A 37 19.14 9.69 -2.16
C GLU A 37 18.61 10.90 -1.39
N GLU A 38 19.45 11.93 -1.30
CA GLU A 38 19.10 13.23 -0.71
C GLU A 38 17.87 13.81 -1.40
N MET A 39 16.92 14.33 -0.62
CA MET A 39 15.70 14.93 -1.16
C MET A 39 16.09 16.09 -2.10
N PRO A 40 15.68 16.07 -3.38
CA PRO A 40 16.06 17.12 -4.29
C PRO A 40 15.46 18.45 -3.84
N PRO A 41 16.13 19.58 -4.11
CA PRO A 41 15.69 20.90 -3.67
C PRO A 41 14.23 21.19 -4.04
N GLU A 42 13.77 20.82 -5.24
CA GLU A 42 12.38 21.02 -5.65
C GLU A 42 11.35 20.30 -4.76
N ALA A 43 11.66 19.10 -4.27
CA ALA A 43 10.78 18.33 -3.40
C ALA A 43 10.75 18.96 -2.00
N SER A 44 11.90 19.41 -1.51
CA SER A 44 12.01 20.13 -0.24
C SER A 44 11.24 21.46 -0.25
N GLU A 45 11.36 22.24 -1.34
CA GLU A 45 10.62 23.49 -1.51
C GLU A 45 9.11 23.26 -1.57
N ALA A 46 8.65 22.19 -2.24
CA ALA A 46 7.24 21.82 -2.29
C ALA A 46 6.70 21.46 -0.89
N VAL A 47 7.47 20.73 -0.08
CA VAL A 47 7.13 20.42 1.32
C VAL A 47 7.06 21.72 2.14
N LEU A 48 8.06 22.59 2.04
CA LEU A 48 8.11 23.85 2.78
C LEU A 48 6.98 24.81 2.37
N ALA A 49 6.57 24.82 1.11
CA ALA A 49 5.43 25.59 0.64
C ALA A 49 4.12 25.06 1.25
N ALA A 50 3.91 23.74 1.22
CA ALA A 50 2.74 23.11 1.83
C ALA A 50 2.68 23.32 3.35
N LEU A 51 3.83 23.32 4.04
CA LEU A 51 3.91 23.57 5.49
C LEU A 51 3.45 24.98 5.90
N LYS A 52 3.42 25.94 4.97
CA LYS A 52 2.95 27.31 5.23
C LYS A 52 1.44 27.46 5.05
N ASP A 53 0.74 26.46 4.51
CA ASP A 53 -0.69 26.49 4.25
C ASP A 53 -1.43 25.61 5.26
N GLU A 54 -1.74 26.18 6.42
CA GLU A 54 -2.41 25.46 7.52
C GLU A 54 -3.79 24.91 7.12
N ALA A 55 -4.53 25.64 6.28
CA ALA A 55 -5.85 25.21 5.82
C ALA A 55 -5.76 23.99 4.90
N LEU A 56 -4.77 23.98 3.99
CA LEU A 56 -4.46 22.82 3.17
C LEU A 56 -4.06 21.62 4.04
N LEU A 57 -3.16 21.80 5.00
CA LEU A 57 -2.71 20.72 5.88
C LEU A 57 -3.85 20.12 6.69
N ALA A 58 -4.71 20.96 7.28
CA ALA A 58 -5.86 20.48 8.05
C ALA A 58 -6.82 19.64 7.18
N ARG A 59 -7.11 20.12 5.97
CA ARG A 59 -7.96 19.39 5.01
C ARG A 59 -7.33 18.05 4.63
N LEU A 60 -6.05 18.04 4.27
CA LEU A 60 -5.34 16.81 3.89
C LEU A 60 -5.27 15.82 5.06
N GLY A 61 -5.05 16.31 6.29
CA GLY A 61 -5.04 15.48 7.49
C GLY A 61 -6.36 14.76 7.74
N GLU A 62 -7.49 15.47 7.66
CA GLU A 62 -8.81 14.87 7.84
C GLU A 62 -9.17 13.89 6.72
N GLU A 63 -8.90 14.24 5.46
CA GLU A 63 -9.12 13.33 4.32
C GLU A 63 -8.24 12.07 4.42
N ALA A 64 -6.98 12.22 4.86
CA ALA A 64 -6.06 11.10 5.05
C ALA A 64 -6.50 10.19 6.20
N LYS A 65 -7.00 10.78 7.29
CA LYS A 65 -7.57 10.06 8.44
C LYS A 65 -8.80 9.27 8.05
N GLU A 66 -9.73 9.88 7.32
CA GLU A 66 -10.90 9.17 6.82
C GLU A 66 -10.48 7.94 6.01
N ARG A 67 -9.58 8.10 5.04
CA ARG A 67 -9.10 6.98 4.22
C ARG A 67 -8.37 5.91 5.03
N ALA A 68 -7.52 6.32 5.97
CA ALA A 68 -6.75 5.40 6.79
C ALA A 68 -7.64 4.58 7.75
N LEU A 69 -8.69 5.19 8.31
CA LEU A 69 -9.62 4.49 9.19
C LEU A 69 -10.58 3.56 8.44
N HIS A 70 -10.81 3.82 7.15
CA HIS A 70 -11.57 2.91 6.28
C HIS A 70 -10.73 1.72 5.77
N TRP A 71 -9.42 1.68 6.06
CA TRP A 71 -8.59 0.53 5.71
C TRP A 71 -8.95 -0.68 6.58
N ASP A 72 -9.63 -1.66 5.98
CA ASP A 72 -10.00 -2.92 6.64
C ASP A 72 -8.84 -3.93 6.56
N GLU A 73 -7.95 -3.86 7.56
CA GLU A 73 -6.83 -4.81 7.72
C GLU A 73 -7.31 -6.26 7.84
N MET A 74 -8.48 -6.48 8.44
CA MET A 74 -9.05 -7.81 8.60
C MET A 74 -9.53 -8.38 7.26
N ALA A 75 -10.12 -7.56 6.40
CA ALA A 75 -10.48 -7.96 5.03
C ALA A 75 -9.23 -8.30 4.20
N TYR A 76 -8.18 -7.49 4.31
CA TYR A 76 -6.89 -7.81 3.68
C TYR A 76 -6.33 -9.16 4.16
N GLY A 77 -6.30 -9.39 5.47
CA GLY A 77 -5.83 -10.65 6.06
C GLY A 77 -6.63 -11.87 5.62
N ARG A 78 -7.97 -11.78 5.61
CA ARG A 78 -8.85 -12.86 5.10
C ARG A 78 -8.55 -13.17 3.63
N ARG A 79 -8.41 -12.14 2.80
CA ARG A 79 -8.12 -12.31 1.38
C ARG A 79 -6.75 -12.95 1.12
N LEU A 80 -5.74 -12.54 1.90
CA LEU A 80 -4.41 -13.14 1.82
C LEU A 80 -4.44 -14.63 2.17
N LEU A 81 -5.14 -15.01 3.24
CA LEU A 81 -5.30 -16.41 3.65
C LEU A 81 -6.00 -17.26 2.59
N GLU A 82 -7.04 -16.74 1.94
CA GLU A 82 -7.71 -17.41 0.80
C GLU A 82 -6.74 -17.69 -0.35
N ILE A 83 -5.91 -16.70 -0.72
CA ILE A 83 -4.95 -16.83 -1.81
C ILE A 83 -3.88 -17.89 -1.47
N LEU A 84 -3.37 -17.88 -0.24
CA LEU A 84 -2.37 -18.84 0.23
C LEU A 84 -2.94 -20.26 0.27
N ALA A 85 -4.17 -20.44 0.74
CA ALA A 85 -4.85 -21.74 0.76
C ALA A 85 -5.04 -22.29 -0.66
N ASN A 86 -5.45 -21.45 -1.61
CA ASN A 86 -5.64 -21.85 -3.01
C ASN A 86 -4.30 -22.21 -3.69
N THR A 87 -3.23 -21.48 -3.39
CA THR A 87 -1.89 -21.77 -3.94
C THR A 87 -1.31 -23.07 -3.36
N ALA A 88 -1.49 -23.29 -2.07
CA ALA A 88 -1.06 -24.53 -1.40
C ALA A 88 -1.84 -25.77 -1.90
N GLY A 89 -3.14 -25.61 -2.21
CA GLY A 89 -3.97 -26.68 -2.77
C GLY A 89 -3.59 -27.08 -4.21
N VAL A 90 -3.07 -26.15 -5.02
CA VAL A 90 -2.57 -26.45 -6.38
C VAL A 90 -1.31 -27.32 -6.34
N SER A 91 -0.46 -27.16 -5.30
CA SER A 91 0.75 -27.99 -5.13
C SER A 91 0.45 -29.46 -4.79
N ALA A 92 -0.65 -29.74 -4.08
CA ALA A 92 -1.03 -31.10 -3.69
C ALA A 92 -1.81 -31.87 -4.78
N GLY A 93 -2.43 -31.17 -5.73
CA GLY A 93 -3.28 -31.77 -6.77
C GLY A 93 -2.51 -32.42 -7.93
N ASP A 94 -1.31 -31.93 -8.26
CA ASP A 94 -0.55 -32.43 -9.41
C ASP A 94 0.22 -33.73 -9.12
N GLU A 95 0.64 -33.97 -7.87
CA GLU A 95 1.29 -35.23 -7.50
C GLU A 95 0.34 -36.43 -7.53
N ASP A 96 -0.94 -36.23 -7.23
CA ASP A 96 -1.93 -37.31 -7.17
C ASP A 96 -2.45 -37.71 -8.56
N VAL A 97 -2.50 -36.77 -9.52
CA VAL A 97 -2.83 -37.06 -10.93
C VAL A 97 -1.69 -37.80 -11.63
N ALA A 98 -0.43 -37.48 -11.32
CA ALA A 98 0.74 -38.17 -11.86
C ALA A 98 0.89 -39.62 -11.35
N LYS A 99 0.55 -39.88 -10.07
CA LYS A 99 0.58 -41.24 -9.49
C LYS A 99 -0.54 -42.13 -10.03
N ARG A 100 -1.76 -41.60 -10.24
CA ARG A 100 -2.89 -42.37 -10.78
C ARG A 100 -2.72 -42.78 -12.25
N ARG A 101 -1.94 -42.03 -13.04
CA ARG A 101 -1.62 -42.39 -14.44
C ARG A 101 -0.56 -43.49 -14.58
N ARG A 102 0.26 -43.74 -13.56
CA ARG A 102 1.32 -44.77 -13.60
C ARG A 102 0.87 -46.16 -13.16
N THR A 103 -0.25 -46.28 -12.45
CA THR A 103 -0.74 -47.55 -11.90
C THR A 103 -1.91 -48.17 -12.69
N GLY A 104 -2.36 -47.50 -13.74
CA GLY A 104 -3.54 -47.87 -14.54
C GLY A 104 -3.25 -48.46 -15.93
N SER A 105 -2.05 -48.97 -16.22
CA SER A 105 -1.80 -49.82 -17.40
C SER A 105 -1.47 -51.24 -16.96
N LYS A 106 -2.49 -52.09 -16.97
CA LYS A 106 -2.36 -53.54 -17.09
C LYS A 106 -2.94 -53.93 -18.44
#